data_AF-A0A928G583-F1
#
_entry.id   AF-A0A928G583-F1
#
_cell.length_a   1.000
_cell.length_b   1.000
_cell.length_c   1.000
_cell.angle_alpha   90.00
_cell.angle_beta   90.00
_cell.angle_gamma   90.00
#
_symmetry.space_group_name_H-M   'P 1'
#
loop_
_entity.id
_entity.type
_entity.pdbx_description
1 polymer ?
#
loop_
_entity_poly.entity_id
_entity_poly.type
_entity_poly.pdbx_seq_one_letter_code
_entity_poly.pdbx_strand_id
1 'polypeptide(L)'
;MSKKTKEVLHDEFEQLANELKGSANMEHKSKSKSSREHFIFYISFYESIMAMDKRYRIRALQVLCEYALYDKSPDPTLPKPIELCFINWKRLLDAAKRRYDKKVALNMLPNEDKQIEN
;
A
#
# COMPACT_ATOMS: atom_id res chain seq x y z
N MET A 1 34.78 -19.79 0.92
CA MET A 1 34.45 -18.60 1.74
C MET A 1 34.56 -18.98 3.21
N SER A 2 35.32 -18.22 3.99
CA SER A 2 35.77 -18.58 5.35
C SER A 2 34.63 -18.44 6.37
N LYS A 3 34.56 -19.35 7.37
CA LYS A 3 33.51 -19.34 8.42
C LYS A 3 33.43 -18.00 9.18
N LYS A 4 34.58 -17.35 9.32
CA LYS A 4 34.73 -16.04 9.98
C LYS A 4 33.93 -14.92 9.31
N THR A 5 33.71 -14.99 7.99
CA THR A 5 32.91 -13.97 7.28
C THR A 5 31.41 -14.14 7.49
N LYS A 6 30.94 -15.33 7.89
CA LYS A 6 29.51 -15.56 8.19
C LYS A 6 29.13 -15.13 9.59
N GLU A 7 30.04 -15.28 10.55
CA GLU A 7 29.85 -14.85 11.94
C GLU A 7 29.80 -13.32 12.04
N VAL A 8 30.73 -12.62 11.38
CA VAL A 8 30.73 -11.14 11.33
C VAL A 8 29.44 -10.59 10.73
N LEU A 9 28.92 -11.22 9.67
CA LEU A 9 27.66 -10.80 9.03
C LEU A 9 26.43 -11.04 9.92
N HIS A 10 26.48 -12.08 10.76
CA HIS A 10 25.41 -12.41 11.70
C HIS A 10 25.38 -11.40 12.84
N ASP A 11 26.54 -11.04 13.37
CA ASP A 11 26.68 -10.08 14.47
C ASP A 11 26.26 -8.66 14.03
N GLU A 12 26.63 -8.25 12.81
CA GLU A 12 26.19 -6.99 12.20
C GLU A 12 24.65 -6.97 12.02
N PHE A 13 24.06 -8.09 11.64
CA PHE A 13 22.61 -8.20 11.45
C PHE A 13 21.86 -8.15 12.79
N GLU A 14 22.38 -8.80 13.83
CA GLU A 14 21.79 -8.72 15.17
C GLU A 14 21.89 -7.33 15.78
N GLN A 15 23.01 -6.64 15.56
CA GLN A 15 23.21 -5.28 16.02
C GLN A 15 22.20 -4.32 15.40
N LEU A 16 21.99 -4.43 14.08
CA LEU A 16 20.98 -3.65 13.35
C LEU A 16 19.55 -3.97 13.83
N ALA A 17 19.25 -5.24 14.10
CA ALA A 17 17.94 -5.66 14.60
C ALA A 17 17.66 -5.09 16.01
N ASN A 18 18.70 -4.94 16.84
CA ASN A 18 18.57 -4.38 18.18
C ASN A 18 18.45 -2.85 18.16
N GLU A 19 19.14 -2.15 17.25
CA GLU A 19 18.94 -0.71 17.03
C GLU A 19 17.51 -0.39 16.56
N LEU A 20 16.98 -1.19 15.64
CA LEU A 20 15.60 -1.04 15.17
C LEU A 20 14.58 -1.27 16.29
N LYS A 21 14.81 -2.23 17.19
CA LYS A 21 13.96 -2.45 18.36
C LYS A 21 14.06 -1.30 19.38
N GLY A 22 15.25 -0.70 19.54
CA GLY A 22 15.46 0.45 20.43
C GLY A 22 14.67 1.69 20.03
N SER A 23 14.50 1.92 18.72
CA SER A 23 13.72 3.04 18.17
C SER A 23 12.19 2.90 18.30
N ALA A 24 11.68 1.72 18.68
CA ALA A 24 10.24 1.44 18.73
C ALA A 24 9.56 1.84 20.06
N ASN A 25 10.32 2.31 21.05
CA ASN A 25 9.79 2.78 22.33
C ASN A 25 9.61 4.32 22.34
N MET A 26 8.69 4.82 21.53
CA MET A 26 7.94 6.02 21.87
C MET A 26 6.47 5.80 21.56
N GLU A 27 5.67 5.84 22.62
CA GLU A 27 4.23 5.60 22.63
C GLU A 27 3.49 6.66 21.82
N HIS A 28 2.90 6.24 20.70
CA HIS A 28 1.54 6.62 20.35
C HIS A 28 0.86 5.40 19.72
N LYS A 29 0.06 4.69 20.52
CA LYS A 29 -0.80 3.59 20.06
C LYS A 29 -1.94 4.15 19.18
N SER A 30 -1.60 4.57 17.96
CA SER A 30 -2.47 4.28 16.83
C SER A 30 -2.08 2.89 16.34
N LYS A 31 -3.03 1.98 16.15
CA LYS A 31 -2.76 0.72 15.44
C LYS A 31 -2.33 1.10 14.02
N SER A 32 -1.03 1.36 13.83
CA SER A 32 -0.41 1.50 12.53
C SER A 32 -0.69 0.21 11.80
N LYS A 33 -1.66 0.26 10.89
CA LYS A 33 -1.94 -0.85 9.97
C LYS A 33 -0.61 -1.20 9.34
N SER A 34 -0.10 -2.39 9.69
CA SER A 34 1.23 -2.80 9.27
C SER A 34 1.38 -2.61 7.76
N SER A 35 2.57 -2.27 7.30
CA SER A 35 2.90 -2.18 5.85
C SER A 35 2.38 -3.39 5.06
N ARG A 36 2.26 -4.55 5.73
CA ARG A 36 1.66 -5.79 5.22
C ARG A 36 0.19 -5.65 4.79
N GLU A 37 -0.65 -4.86 5.45
CA GLU A 37 -2.05 -4.65 5.01
C GLU A 37 -2.11 -3.93 3.65
N HIS A 38 -1.24 -2.95 3.43
CA HIS A 38 -1.14 -2.25 2.14
C HIS A 38 -0.61 -3.20 1.05
N PHE A 39 0.34 -4.08 1.40
CA PHE A 39 0.85 -5.09 0.49
C PHE A 39 -0.21 -6.14 0.09
N ILE A 40 -1.01 -6.61 1.04
CA ILE A 40 -2.13 -7.55 0.77
C ILE A 40 -3.15 -6.93 -0.19
N PHE A 41 -3.42 -5.63 -0.08
CA PHE A 41 -4.30 -4.92 -1.00
C PHE A 41 -3.79 -5.00 -2.45
N TYR A 42 -2.50 -4.78 -2.69
CA TYR A 42 -1.91 -4.89 -4.03
C TYR A 42 -1.93 -6.33 -4.58
N ILE A 43 -1.73 -7.34 -3.72
CA ILE A 43 -1.84 -8.75 -4.12
C ILE A 43 -3.24 -9.06 -4.66
N SER A 44 -4.29 -8.59 -3.98
CA SER A 44 -5.67 -8.89 -4.41
C SER A 44 -6.00 -8.37 -5.82
N PHE A 45 -5.46 -7.22 -6.21
CA PHE A 45 -5.59 -6.73 -7.58
C PHE A 45 -4.85 -7.61 -8.57
N TYR A 46 -3.60 -7.96 -8.27
CA TYR A 46 -2.79 -8.82 -9.12
C TYR A 46 -3.47 -10.17 -9.37
N GLU A 47 -3.96 -10.83 -8.31
CA GLU A 47 -4.68 -12.09 -8.39
C GLU A 47 -5.96 -11.95 -9.24
N SER A 48 -6.72 -10.88 -9.04
CA SER A 48 -7.93 -10.64 -9.83
C SER A 48 -7.65 -10.38 -11.32
N ILE A 49 -6.52 -9.74 -11.66
CA ILE A 49 -6.07 -9.58 -13.05
C ILE A 49 -5.60 -10.93 -13.61
N MET A 50 -4.86 -11.73 -12.83
CA MET A 50 -4.39 -13.05 -13.28
C MET A 50 -5.50 -14.06 -13.47
N ALA A 51 -6.62 -13.92 -12.74
CA ALA A 51 -7.82 -14.71 -12.94
C ALA A 51 -8.56 -14.40 -14.26
N MET A 52 -8.29 -13.25 -14.89
CA MET A 52 -8.83 -12.93 -16.20
C MET A 52 -8.13 -13.71 -17.33
N ASP A 53 -8.85 -13.84 -18.45
CA ASP A 53 -8.29 -14.27 -19.73
C ASP A 53 -7.09 -13.38 -20.12
N LYS A 54 -6.03 -14.00 -20.63
CA LYS A 54 -4.74 -13.35 -20.95
C LYS A 54 -4.91 -12.12 -21.83
N ARG A 55 -5.85 -12.15 -22.78
CA ARG A 55 -6.14 -11.02 -23.68
C ARG A 55 -6.60 -9.75 -22.97
N TYR A 56 -7.17 -9.87 -21.77
CA TYR A 56 -7.69 -8.72 -21.01
C TYR A 56 -6.70 -8.18 -19.97
N ARG A 57 -5.68 -8.93 -19.58
CA ARG A 57 -4.83 -8.61 -18.42
C ARG A 57 -4.10 -7.28 -18.54
N ILE A 58 -3.47 -7.03 -19.70
CA ILE A 58 -2.74 -5.78 -19.95
C ILE A 58 -3.70 -4.59 -19.92
N ARG A 59 -4.85 -4.72 -20.60
CA ARG A 59 -5.84 -3.64 -20.65
C ARG A 59 -6.45 -3.37 -19.27
N ALA A 60 -6.72 -4.42 -18.50
CA ALA A 60 -7.23 -4.30 -17.14
C ALA A 60 -6.22 -3.61 -16.20
N LEU A 61 -4.94 -3.97 -16.31
CA LEU A 61 -3.86 -3.30 -15.57
C LEU A 61 -3.75 -1.82 -15.94
N GLN A 62 -3.82 -1.48 -17.24
CA GLN A 62 -3.81 -0.09 -17.70
C GLN A 62 -4.96 0.71 -17.09
N VAL A 63 -6.19 0.20 -17.17
CA VAL A 63 -7.38 0.86 -16.59
C VAL A 63 -7.21 1.09 -15.09
N LEU A 64 -6.69 0.09 -14.37
CA LEU A 64 -6.46 0.21 -12.93
C LEU A 64 -5.42 1.29 -12.60
N CYS A 65 -4.30 1.33 -13.33
CA CYS A 65 -3.26 2.34 -13.15
C CYS A 65 -3.74 3.74 -13.55
N GLU A 66 -4.45 3.87 -14.68
CA GLU A 66 -4.99 5.13 -15.17
C GLU A 66 -5.96 5.76 -14.17
N TYR A 67 -6.84 4.94 -13.57
CA TYR A 67 -7.73 5.40 -12.52
C TYR A 67 -6.98 5.74 -11.22
N ALA A 68 -6.11 4.84 -10.74
CA ALA A 68 -5.44 5.01 -9.45
C ALA A 68 -4.46 6.20 -9.42
N LEU A 69 -3.79 6.49 -10.53
CA LEU A 69 -2.74 7.50 -10.61
C LEU A 69 -3.23 8.84 -11.18
N TYR A 70 -4.21 8.81 -12.08
CA TYR A 70 -4.63 9.99 -12.84
C TYR A 70 -6.14 10.26 -12.74
N ASP A 71 -6.89 9.52 -11.92
CA ASP A 71 -8.35 9.61 -11.80
C ASP A 71 -9.09 9.52 -13.15
N LYS A 72 -8.50 8.82 -14.13
CA LYS A 72 -9.09 8.65 -15.46
C LYS A 72 -10.13 7.54 -15.42
N SER A 73 -11.37 7.88 -15.78
CA SER A 73 -12.45 6.91 -15.94
C SER A 73 -12.17 5.96 -17.11
N PRO A 74 -12.57 4.67 -17.01
CA PRO A 74 -12.45 3.73 -18.11
C PRO A 74 -13.29 4.17 -19.32
N ASP A 75 -12.82 3.81 -20.51
CA ASP A 75 -13.55 3.99 -21.77
C ASP A 75 -14.91 3.27 -21.74
N PRO A 76 -16.02 3.87 -22.21
CA PRO A 76 -17.32 3.20 -22.28
C PRO A 76 -17.35 1.94 -23.18
N THR A 77 -16.38 1.78 -24.09
CA THR A 77 -16.22 0.60 -24.95
C THR A 77 -15.45 -0.55 -24.29
N LEU A 78 -15.20 -0.47 -22.97
CA LEU A 78 -14.42 -1.45 -22.25
C LEU A 78 -15.05 -2.86 -22.34
N PRO A 79 -14.24 -3.91 -22.54
CA PRO A 79 -14.74 -5.27 -22.46
C PRO A 79 -15.44 -5.55 -21.13
N LYS A 80 -16.63 -6.17 -21.19
CA LYS A 80 -17.49 -6.42 -20.03
C LYS A 80 -16.80 -7.09 -18.83
N PRO A 81 -15.88 -8.06 -19.02
CA PRO A 81 -15.14 -8.64 -17.90
C PRO A 81 -14.28 -7.61 -17.13
N ILE A 82 -13.67 -6.66 -17.84
CA ILE A 82 -12.84 -5.62 -17.22
C ILE A 82 -13.75 -4.62 -16.51
N GLU A 83 -14.87 -4.23 -17.12
CA GLU A 83 -15.85 -3.31 -16.53
C GLU A 83 -16.37 -3.83 -15.18
N LEU A 84 -16.76 -5.11 -15.12
CA LEU A 84 -17.27 -5.74 -13.90
C LEU A 84 -16.23 -5.78 -12.78
N CYS A 85 -14.99 -6.14 -13.11
CA CYS A 85 -13.90 -6.11 -12.12
C CYS A 85 -13.56 -4.68 -11.69
N PHE A 86 -13.59 -3.73 -12.63
CA PHE A 86 -13.30 -2.33 -12.34
C PHE A 86 -14.28 -1.73 -11.33
N ILE A 87 -15.57 -2.06 -11.37
CA ILE A 87 -16.56 -1.61 -10.38
C ILE A 87 -16.12 -1.99 -8.95
N ASN A 88 -15.62 -3.22 -8.78
CA ASN A 88 -15.13 -3.69 -7.48
C ASN A 88 -13.82 -2.99 -7.08
N TRP A 89 -12.90 -2.85 -8.02
CA TRP A 89 -11.61 -2.18 -7.77
C TRP A 89 -11.78 -0.71 -7.42
N LYS A 90 -12.64 0.01 -8.16
CA LYS A 90 -12.95 1.42 -7.95
C LYS A 90 -13.35 1.70 -6.51
N ARG A 91 -14.25 0.90 -5.95
CA ARG A 91 -14.70 1.04 -4.56
C ARG A 91 -13.53 0.98 -3.58
N LEU A 92 -12.58 0.07 -3.81
CA LEU A 92 -11.43 -0.10 -2.94
C LEU A 92 -10.39 1.01 -3.14
N LEU A 93 -10.15 1.42 -4.39
CA LEU A 93 -9.26 2.53 -4.73
C LEU A 93 -9.77 3.84 -4.15
N ASP A 94 -11.08 4.13 -4.25
CA ASP A 94 -11.70 5.32 -3.66
C ASP A 94 -11.55 5.33 -2.13
N ALA A 95 -11.69 4.17 -1.48
CA ALA A 95 -11.48 4.05 -0.05
C ALA A 95 -10.01 4.25 0.34
N ALA A 96 -9.07 3.76 -0.47
CA ALA A 96 -7.64 3.97 -0.28
C ALA A 96 -7.26 5.44 -0.47
N LYS A 97 -7.75 6.09 -1.53
CA LYS A 97 -7.55 7.52 -1.81
C LYS A 97 -8.05 8.40 -0.66
N ARG A 98 -9.29 8.19 -0.20
CA ARG A 98 -9.84 8.93 0.97
C ARG A 98 -8.98 8.76 2.24
N ARG A 99 -8.44 7.56 2.48
CA ARG A 99 -7.55 7.33 3.62
C ARG A 99 -6.23 8.07 3.47
N TYR A 100 -5.68 8.12 2.26
CA TYR A 100 -4.48 8.87 1.95
C TYR A 100 -4.72 10.38 2.12
N ASP A 101 -5.76 10.92 1.51
CA ASP A 101 -6.11 12.34 1.58
C ASP A 101 -6.33 12.78 3.03
N LYS A 102 -7.01 11.97 3.85
CA LYS A 102 -7.18 12.23 5.28
C LYS A 102 -5.84 12.28 6.03
N LYS A 103 -4.90 11.39 5.71
CA LYS A 103 -3.56 11.39 6.32
C LYS A 103 -2.76 12.62 5.89
N VAL A 104 -2.80 12.98 4.61
CA VAL A 104 -2.12 14.18 4.10
C VAL A 104 -2.69 15.43 4.75
N ALA A 105 -4.02 15.56 4.81
CA ALA A 105 -4.68 16.67 5.48
C ALA A 105 -4.28 16.76 6.96
N LEU A 106 -4.29 15.64 7.69
CA LEU A 106 -3.88 15.61 9.11
C LEU A 106 -2.41 15.99 9.31
N ASN A 107 -1.53 15.61 8.37
CA ASN A 107 -0.12 15.96 8.42
C ASN A 107 0.16 17.42 8.04
N MET A 108 -0.75 18.06 7.30
CA MET A 108 -0.68 19.47 6.88
C MET A 108 -1.30 20.44 7.89
N LEU A 109 -1.99 19.95 8.93
CA LEU A 109 -2.54 20.81 9.99
C LEU A 109 -1.41 21.42 10.83
N PRO A 110 -1.44 22.75 11.09
CA PRO A 110 -0.50 23.39 12.01
C PRO A 110 -0.50 22.69 13.37
N ASN A 111 0.67 22.60 14.00
CA ASN A 111 0.84 21.87 15.28
C ASN A 111 0.05 22.44 16.47
N GLU A 112 -0.63 23.59 16.31
CA GLU A 112 -1.36 24.25 17.40
C GLU A 112 -2.64 23.50 17.81
N ASP A 113 -3.25 22.72 16.91
CA ASP A 113 -4.45 21.91 17.22
C ASP A 113 -4.11 20.52 17.80
N LYS A 114 -2.82 20.12 17.83
CA LYS A 114 -2.41 18.80 18.36
C LYS A 114 -2.33 18.76 19.89
N GLN A 115 -2.53 19.89 20.57
CA GLN A 115 -2.45 19.99 22.04
C GLN A 115 -3.81 20.05 22.75
N ILE A 116 -4.93 19.96 22.03
CA ILE A 116 -6.27 20.08 22.65
C ILE A 116 -7.01 18.75 22.55
N GLU A 117 -6.54 17.72 23.25
CA GLU A 117 -7.37 16.64 23.79
C GLU A 117 -6.50 15.81 24.76
N ASN A 118 -6.50 16.24 26.03
CA ASN A 118 -6.16 15.41 27.18
C ASN A 118 -7.42 14.71 27.67
#